data_AF-A0AAT9IWM1-F1
#
_entry.id   AF-A0AAT9IWM1-F1
#
_cell.length_a   1.000
_cell.length_b   1.000
_cell.length_c   1.000
_cell.angle_alpha   90.00
_cell.angle_beta   90.00
_cell.angle_gamma   90.00
#
_symmetry.space_group_name_H-M   'P 1'
#
loop_
_entity.id
_entity.type
_entity.pdbx_description
1 polymer ?
#
loop_
_entity_poly.entity_id
_entity_poly.type
_entity_poly.pdbx_seq_one_letter_code
_entity_poly.pdbx_strand_id
1 'polypeptide(L)'
;MKKFWLAMAAFVMAMLPLSPAMAQSMTDEELAELAQFPLTEPLLAKLIAAAKEINTQKVDLGGGADMSKMETLAQLVGQIEASPKARDIIVRNGLTPHDFLYGMLAIADAVAAAQPGVDDVILSYTNAANIDFYKSHHTQIDAFLAGRL
;
A
#
# COMPACT_ATOMS: atom_id res chain seq x y z
N MET A 1 -11.12 11.65 12.93
CA MET A 1 -9.71 11.72 12.55
C MET A 1 -8.93 10.48 12.98
N LYS A 2 -8.87 10.10 14.27
CA LYS A 2 -8.14 8.88 14.71
C LYS A 2 -8.65 7.56 14.10
N LYS A 3 -9.96 7.36 13.91
CA LYS A 3 -10.56 6.08 13.47
C LYS A 3 -10.21 5.65 12.05
N PHE A 4 -10.04 6.59 11.11
CA PHE A 4 -9.64 6.26 9.73
C PHE A 4 -8.14 6.10 9.62
N TRP A 5 -7.34 6.88 10.34
CA TRP A 5 -5.90 6.62 10.41
C TRP A 5 -5.60 5.31 11.12
N LEU A 6 -6.41 4.92 12.10
CA LEU A 6 -6.44 3.56 12.62
C LEU A 6 -6.92 2.55 11.59
N ALA A 7 -7.77 2.90 10.61
CA ALA A 7 -8.25 1.99 9.56
C ALA A 7 -7.29 1.89 8.36
N MET A 8 -6.57 2.96 8.01
CA MET A 8 -5.51 3.01 7.01
C MET A 8 -4.22 2.44 7.59
N ALA A 9 -3.88 2.78 8.83
CA ALA A 9 -2.84 2.08 9.56
C ALA A 9 -3.26 0.65 9.89
N ALA A 10 -4.54 0.31 10.08
CA ALA A 10 -4.96 -1.10 10.14
C ALA A 10 -5.05 -1.75 8.77
N PHE A 11 -5.24 -1.02 7.67
CA PHE A 11 -5.18 -1.55 6.31
C PHE A 11 -3.72 -1.83 5.94
N VAL A 12 -2.84 -0.85 6.15
CA VAL A 12 -1.39 -0.97 5.99
C VAL A 12 -0.78 -1.91 7.03
N MET A 13 -1.23 -1.92 8.30
CA MET A 13 -0.75 -2.90 9.31
C MET A 13 -1.41 -4.28 9.19
N ALA A 14 -2.62 -4.41 8.65
CA ALA A 14 -3.12 -5.72 8.21
C ALA A 14 -2.34 -6.23 6.99
N MET A 15 -1.63 -5.34 6.29
CA MET A 15 -0.68 -5.66 5.23
C MET A 15 0.79 -5.73 5.72
N LEU A 16 1.08 -5.49 7.01
CA LEU A 16 2.43 -5.58 7.58
C LEU A 16 2.52 -6.67 8.65
N PRO A 17 3.31 -7.74 8.45
CA PRO A 17 3.98 -8.15 7.22
C PRO A 17 2.96 -8.77 6.26
N LEU A 18 3.30 -8.85 4.96
CA LEU A 18 2.86 -9.96 4.12
C LEU A 18 3.10 -11.24 4.93
N SER A 19 2.05 -11.69 5.63
CA SER A 19 2.12 -12.98 6.30
C SER A 19 2.52 -13.99 5.22
N PRO A 20 3.26 -15.05 5.55
CA PRO A 20 3.56 -16.11 4.58
C PRO A 20 2.30 -16.54 3.82
N ALA A 21 1.11 -16.46 4.44
CA ALA A 21 -0.17 -16.73 3.82
C ALA A 21 -0.59 -15.75 2.70
N MET A 22 -0.28 -14.45 2.80
CA MET A 22 -0.53 -13.49 1.71
C MET A 22 0.55 -13.58 0.63
N ALA A 23 1.82 -13.76 1.00
CA ALA A 23 2.87 -14.03 0.01
C ALA A 23 2.62 -15.36 -0.74
N GLN A 24 1.99 -16.34 -0.09
CA GLN A 24 1.55 -17.61 -0.71
C GLN A 24 0.30 -17.48 -1.58
N SER A 25 -0.51 -16.43 -1.40
CA SER A 25 -1.72 -16.21 -2.20
C SER A 25 -1.45 -15.39 -3.46
N MET A 26 -0.38 -14.58 -3.44
CA MET A 26 0.11 -13.86 -4.62
C MET A 26 0.70 -14.81 -5.66
N THR A 27 0.51 -14.49 -6.94
CA THR A 27 1.19 -15.22 -8.01
C THR A 27 2.67 -14.83 -8.11
N ASP A 28 3.48 -15.67 -8.73
CA ASP A 28 4.90 -15.36 -8.99
C ASP A 28 5.05 -14.05 -9.79
N GLU A 29 4.12 -13.77 -10.72
CA GLU A 29 4.09 -12.51 -11.48
C GLU A 29 3.80 -11.30 -10.59
N GLU A 30 2.84 -11.40 -9.66
CA GLU A 30 2.50 -10.31 -8.74
C GLU A 30 3.66 -10.01 -7.77
N LEU A 31 4.34 -11.05 -7.28
CA LEU A 31 5.54 -10.91 -6.45
C LEU A 31 6.70 -10.26 -7.23
N ALA A 32 6.92 -10.70 -8.48
CA ALA A 32 7.97 -10.14 -9.33
C ALA A 32 7.70 -8.67 -9.67
N GLU A 33 6.45 -8.30 -9.91
CA GLU A 33 6.05 -6.91 -10.16
C GLU A 33 6.25 -6.04 -8.92
N LEU A 34 5.81 -6.48 -7.75
CA LEU A 34 5.98 -5.75 -6.49
C LEU A 34 7.47 -5.54 -6.16
N ALA A 35 8.30 -6.56 -6.38
CA ALA A 35 9.75 -6.48 -6.22
C ALA A 35 10.43 -5.48 -7.18
N GLN A 36 9.79 -5.14 -8.29
CA GLN A 36 10.28 -4.18 -9.28
C GLN A 36 9.59 -2.81 -9.20
N PHE A 37 8.50 -2.68 -8.46
CA PHE A 37 7.69 -1.47 -8.39
C PHE A 37 8.44 -0.34 -7.65
N PRO A 38 8.78 0.78 -8.30
CA PRO A 38 9.68 1.77 -7.70
C PRO A 38 8.92 2.83 -6.89
N LEU A 39 9.38 3.11 -5.67
CA LEU A 39 9.00 4.29 -4.92
C LEU A 39 9.80 5.51 -5.39
N THR A 40 9.09 6.59 -5.66
CA THR A 40 9.66 7.87 -6.08
C THR A 40 8.95 9.01 -5.36
N GLU A 41 9.58 10.18 -5.25
CA GLU A 41 8.95 11.36 -4.62
C GLU A 41 7.61 11.75 -5.29
N PRO A 42 7.50 11.79 -6.64
CA PRO A 42 6.22 12.10 -7.28
C PRO A 42 5.14 11.08 -6.97
N LEU A 43 5.49 9.80 -6.90
CA LEU A 43 4.53 8.75 -6.55
C LEU A 43 4.07 8.90 -5.09
N LEU A 44 5.01 9.08 -4.15
CA LEU A 44 4.71 9.28 -2.73
C LEU A 44 3.77 10.48 -2.52
N ALA A 45 4.04 11.60 -3.20
CA ALA A 45 3.19 12.79 -3.12
C ALA A 45 1.75 12.52 -3.58
N LYS A 46 1.58 11.81 -4.70
CA LYS A 46 0.27 11.42 -5.23
C LYS A 46 -0.46 10.44 -4.31
N LEU A 47 0.25 9.46 -3.74
CA LEU A 47 -0.30 8.49 -2.79
C LEU A 47 -0.86 9.19 -1.54
N ILE A 48 -0.08 10.12 -0.97
CA ILE A 48 -0.50 10.92 0.19
C ILE A 48 -1.74 11.75 -0.16
N ALA A 49 -1.76 12.41 -1.32
CA ALA A 49 -2.88 13.24 -1.75
C ALA A 49 -4.17 12.42 -1.93
N ALA A 50 -4.09 11.29 -2.65
CA ALA A 50 -5.21 10.38 -2.85
C ALA A 50 -5.73 9.83 -1.52
N ALA A 51 -4.84 9.35 -0.64
CA ALA A 51 -5.22 8.82 0.67
C ALA A 51 -5.89 9.86 1.58
N LYS A 52 -5.43 11.12 1.54
CA LYS A 52 -6.07 12.24 2.25
C LYS A 52 -7.47 12.54 1.73
N GLU A 53 -7.68 12.50 0.43
CA GLU A 53 -8.97 12.76 -0.18
C GLU A 53 -9.96 11.61 0.11
N ILE A 54 -9.53 10.36 -0.03
CA ILE A 54 -10.30 9.16 0.35
C ILE A 54 -10.75 9.27 1.82
N ASN A 55 -9.84 9.66 2.73
CA ASN A 55 -10.15 9.88 4.15
C ASN A 55 -11.20 10.96 4.36
N THR A 56 -10.98 12.13 3.76
CA THR A 56 -11.83 13.32 3.93
C THR A 56 -13.26 13.02 3.48
N GLN A 57 -13.40 12.28 2.38
CA GLN A 57 -14.69 11.88 1.82
C GLN A 57 -15.25 10.60 2.44
N LYS A 58 -14.51 9.94 3.35
CA LYS A 58 -14.86 8.65 3.96
C LYS A 58 -15.25 7.61 2.92
N VAL A 59 -14.50 7.57 1.82
CA VAL A 59 -14.74 6.64 0.72
C VAL A 59 -14.24 5.27 1.11
N ASP A 60 -15.09 4.27 0.89
CA ASP A 60 -14.71 2.88 0.99
C ASP A 60 -13.94 2.47 -0.28
N LEU A 61 -12.77 1.85 -0.09
CA LEU A 61 -11.92 1.31 -1.14
C LEU A 61 -12.45 -0.01 -1.72
N GLY A 62 -13.64 -0.45 -1.28
CA GLY A 62 -14.24 -1.74 -1.64
C GLY A 62 -14.30 -2.73 -0.48
N GLY A 63 -13.95 -2.31 0.75
CA GLY A 63 -13.91 -3.11 1.98
C GLY A 63 -15.25 -3.62 2.49
N GLY A 64 -16.35 -3.39 1.76
CA GLY A 64 -17.58 -4.18 1.90
C GLY A 64 -17.41 -5.65 1.47
N ALA A 65 -16.38 -5.97 0.69
CA ALA A 65 -16.01 -7.33 0.37
C ALA A 65 -15.09 -7.91 1.45
N ASP A 66 -15.30 -9.19 1.76
CA ASP A 66 -14.49 -9.94 2.70
C ASP A 66 -13.06 -10.07 2.17
N MET A 67 -12.14 -9.25 2.70
CA MET A 67 -10.73 -9.26 2.27
C MET A 67 -10.06 -10.63 2.47
N SER A 68 -10.61 -11.47 3.36
CA SER A 68 -10.12 -12.85 3.54
C SER A 68 -10.46 -13.78 2.38
N LYS A 69 -11.32 -13.35 1.43
CA LYS A 69 -11.69 -14.09 0.21
C LYS A 69 -10.95 -13.60 -1.02
N MET A 70 -10.13 -12.56 -0.91
CA MET A 70 -9.31 -12.10 -2.01
C MET A 70 -8.01 -12.87 -1.99
N GLU A 71 -7.77 -13.63 -3.06
CA GLU A 71 -6.60 -14.49 -3.18
C GLU A 71 -5.44 -13.73 -3.83
N THR A 72 -5.71 -12.78 -4.74
CA THR A 72 -4.66 -12.12 -5.55
C THR A 72 -4.69 -10.59 -5.49
N LEU A 73 -3.56 -9.94 -5.80
CA LEU A 73 -3.50 -8.47 -5.90
C LEU A 73 -4.38 -7.93 -7.03
N ALA A 74 -4.46 -8.64 -8.16
CA ALA A 74 -5.33 -8.26 -9.27
C ALA A 74 -6.81 -8.18 -8.84
N GLN A 75 -7.27 -9.06 -7.95
CA GLN A 75 -8.63 -8.99 -7.41
C GLN A 75 -8.84 -7.75 -6.53
N LEU A 76 -7.83 -7.39 -5.72
CA LEU A 76 -7.86 -6.16 -4.92
C LEU A 76 -7.90 -4.90 -5.80
N VAL A 77 -7.09 -4.85 -6.87
CA VAL A 77 -7.16 -3.76 -7.87
C VAL A 77 -8.55 -3.68 -8.48
N GLY A 78 -9.12 -4.81 -8.89
CA GLY A 78 -10.47 -4.88 -9.46
C GLY A 78 -11.56 -4.37 -8.52
N GLN A 79 -11.41 -4.52 -7.20
CA GLN A 79 -12.35 -3.95 -6.23
C GLN A 79 -12.27 -2.44 -6.14
N ILE A 80 -11.05 -1.89 -6.14
CA ILE A 80 -10.85 -0.44 -6.17
C ILE A 80 -11.44 0.14 -7.47
N GLU A 81 -11.25 -0.55 -8.60
CA GLU A 81 -11.87 -0.20 -9.88
C GLU A 81 -13.40 -0.23 -9.84
N ALA A 82 -13.98 -1.21 -9.15
CA ALA A 82 -15.41 -1.39 -8.99
C ALA A 82 -16.06 -0.34 -8.06
N SER A 83 -15.28 0.41 -7.27
CA SER A 83 -15.74 1.53 -6.45
C SER A 83 -15.62 2.85 -7.22
N PRO A 84 -16.70 3.41 -7.79
CA PRO A 84 -16.60 4.58 -8.67
C PRO A 84 -16.02 5.80 -7.96
N LYS A 85 -16.31 5.95 -6.65
CA LYS A 85 -15.79 7.06 -5.84
C LYS A 85 -14.31 6.88 -5.53
N ALA A 86 -13.86 5.67 -5.20
CA ALA A 86 -12.45 5.41 -4.94
C ALA A 86 -11.63 5.62 -6.22
N ARG A 87 -12.08 5.04 -7.33
CA ARG A 87 -11.46 5.20 -8.64
C ARG A 87 -11.37 6.67 -9.06
N ASP A 88 -12.45 7.45 -8.93
CA ASP A 88 -12.46 8.87 -9.29
C ASP A 88 -11.42 9.67 -8.50
N ILE A 89 -11.31 9.46 -7.19
CA ILE A 89 -10.32 10.13 -6.35
C ILE A 89 -8.89 9.73 -6.76
N ILE A 90 -8.63 8.43 -6.93
CA ILE A 90 -7.30 7.91 -7.30
C ILE A 90 -6.85 8.49 -8.66
N VAL A 91 -7.74 8.43 -9.65
CA VAL A 91 -7.45 8.94 -11.01
C VAL A 91 -7.24 10.45 -11.03
N ARG A 92 -8.06 11.22 -10.29
CA ARG A 92 -7.88 12.69 -10.21
C ARG A 92 -6.57 13.08 -9.55
N ASN A 93 -6.04 12.25 -8.66
CA ASN A 93 -4.71 12.42 -8.06
C ASN A 93 -3.56 11.89 -8.95
N GLY A 94 -3.85 11.50 -10.19
CA GLY A 94 -2.84 11.12 -11.19
C GLY A 94 -2.25 9.74 -10.97
N LEU A 95 -3.02 8.83 -10.36
CA LEU A 95 -2.71 7.43 -10.14
C LEU A 95 -3.71 6.54 -10.87
N THR A 96 -3.30 5.33 -11.21
CA THR A 96 -4.25 4.23 -11.47
C THR A 96 -4.58 3.50 -10.17
N PRO A 97 -5.69 2.74 -10.09
CA PRO A 97 -5.96 1.82 -8.97
C PRO A 97 -4.81 0.86 -8.69
N HIS A 98 -4.14 0.41 -9.75
CA HIS A 98 -2.92 -0.39 -9.68
C HIS A 98 -1.78 0.37 -8.98
N ASP A 99 -1.43 1.59 -9.46
CA ASP A 99 -0.37 2.41 -8.85
C ASP A 99 -0.65 2.72 -7.37
N PHE A 100 -1.92 2.93 -7.04
CA PHE A 100 -2.32 3.19 -5.66
C PHE A 100 -2.10 1.97 -4.77
N LEU A 101 -2.57 0.79 -5.17
CA LEU A 101 -2.40 -0.43 -4.37
C LEU A 101 -0.93 -0.83 -4.25
N TYR A 102 -0.22 -0.94 -5.37
CA TYR A 102 1.18 -1.37 -5.40
C TYR A 102 2.10 -0.34 -4.72
N GLY A 103 1.80 0.95 -4.86
CA GLY A 103 2.53 2.00 -4.15
C GLY A 103 2.36 1.93 -2.63
N MET A 104 1.14 1.65 -2.15
CA MET A 104 0.90 1.47 -0.72
C MET A 104 1.58 0.20 -0.18
N LEU A 105 1.58 -0.90 -0.94
CA LEU A 105 2.29 -2.14 -0.59
C LEU A 105 3.82 -1.93 -0.57
N ALA A 106 4.37 -1.30 -1.60
CA ALA A 106 5.80 -1.00 -1.68
C ALA A 106 6.28 -0.11 -0.50
N ILE A 107 5.45 0.83 -0.03
CA ILE A 107 5.73 1.60 1.20
C ILE A 107 5.75 0.67 2.42
N ALA A 108 4.74 -0.19 2.55
CA ALA A 108 4.62 -1.12 3.66
C ALA A 108 5.84 -2.05 3.73
N ASP A 109 6.19 -2.70 2.61
CA ASP A 109 7.32 -3.62 2.52
C ASP A 109 8.64 -2.93 2.84
N ALA A 110 8.87 -1.72 2.31
CA ALA A 110 10.08 -0.96 2.61
C ALA A 110 10.21 -0.60 4.11
N VAL A 111 9.09 -0.28 4.77
CA VAL A 111 9.04 0.00 6.21
C VAL A 111 9.33 -1.26 7.02
N ALA A 112 8.77 -2.41 6.64
CA ALA A 112 9.02 -3.70 7.29
C ALA A 112 10.46 -4.17 7.10
N ALA A 113 10.96 -4.12 5.88
CA ALA A 113 12.33 -4.50 5.52
C ALA A 113 13.40 -3.61 6.18
N ALA A 114 13.04 -2.39 6.58
CA ALA A 114 13.93 -1.51 7.32
C ALA A 114 13.97 -1.81 8.84
N GLN A 115 13.10 -2.68 9.37
CA GLN A 115 13.10 -3.03 10.79
C GLN A 115 14.28 -3.96 11.15
N PRO A 116 14.86 -3.80 12.35
CA PRO A 116 15.89 -4.72 12.83
C PRO A 116 15.32 -6.12 13.05
N GLY A 117 16.02 -7.14 12.54
CA GLY A 117 15.63 -8.55 12.70
C GLY A 117 14.48 -9.02 11.80
N VAL A 118 14.27 -8.32 10.68
CA VAL A 118 13.30 -8.72 9.65
C VAL A 118 13.66 -10.08 9.02
N ASP A 119 12.63 -10.84 8.63
CA ASP A 119 12.76 -12.15 7.98
C ASP A 119 13.33 -12.03 6.55
N ASP A 120 14.21 -12.94 6.16
CA ASP A 120 14.78 -13.05 4.81
C ASP A 120 13.69 -13.18 3.73
N VAL A 121 12.55 -13.79 4.08
CA VAL A 121 11.40 -13.89 3.19
C VAL A 121 10.91 -12.50 2.78
N ILE A 122 10.81 -11.55 3.72
CA ILE A 122 10.38 -10.17 3.43
C ILE A 122 11.39 -9.46 2.53
N LEU A 123 12.67 -9.64 2.82
CA LEU A 123 13.75 -9.08 2.00
C LEU A 123 13.75 -9.63 0.58
N SER A 124 13.34 -10.88 0.37
CA SER A 124 13.41 -11.55 -0.93
C SER A 124 12.48 -10.98 -2.00
N TYR A 125 11.35 -10.39 -1.60
CA TYR A 125 10.39 -9.74 -2.51
C TYR A 125 10.34 -8.22 -2.37
N THR A 126 11.11 -7.63 -1.44
CA THR A 126 11.16 -6.17 -1.29
C THR A 126 12.16 -5.57 -2.27
N ASN A 127 11.75 -4.56 -3.02
CA ASN A 127 12.66 -3.78 -3.84
C ASN A 127 13.71 -3.05 -2.97
N ALA A 128 14.99 -3.39 -3.13
CA ALA A 128 16.08 -2.80 -2.34
C ALA A 128 16.14 -1.26 -2.44
N ALA A 129 15.84 -0.69 -3.62
CA ALA A 129 15.80 0.77 -3.80
C ALA A 129 14.67 1.42 -2.99
N ASN A 130 13.56 0.71 -2.76
CA ASN A 130 12.46 1.20 -1.93
C ASN A 130 12.85 1.24 -0.45
N ILE A 131 13.69 0.31 0.02
CA ILE A 131 14.24 0.33 1.38
C ILE A 131 15.07 1.60 1.59
N ASP A 132 15.95 1.94 0.64
CA ASP A 132 16.78 3.14 0.71
C ASP A 132 15.96 4.42 0.52
N PHE A 133 14.93 4.39 -0.33
CA PHE A 133 13.96 5.46 -0.45
C PHE A 133 13.25 5.71 0.89
N TYR A 134 12.78 4.65 1.57
CA TYR A 134 12.15 4.76 2.88
C TYR A 134 13.11 5.37 3.90
N LYS A 135 14.34 4.87 4.03
CA LYS A 135 15.33 5.44 4.96
C LYS A 135 15.52 6.95 4.75
N SER A 136 15.58 7.37 3.50
CA SER A 136 15.75 8.79 3.12
C SER A 136 14.51 9.65 3.38
N HIS A 137 13.31 9.05 3.42
CA HIS A 137 12.01 9.75 3.56
C HIS A 137 11.22 9.32 4.80
N HIS A 138 11.84 8.62 5.75
CA HIS A 138 11.15 7.95 6.87
C HIS A 138 10.29 8.93 7.67
N THR A 139 10.76 10.15 7.93
CA THR A 139 9.95 11.17 8.62
C THR A 139 8.61 11.43 7.93
N GLN A 140 8.60 11.56 6.61
CA GLN A 140 7.37 11.81 5.84
C GLN A 140 6.50 10.56 5.78
N ILE A 141 7.10 9.40 5.54
CA ILE A 141 6.37 8.13 5.43
C ILE A 141 5.79 7.72 6.78
N ASP A 142 6.53 7.84 7.88
CA ASP A 142 6.05 7.52 9.23
C ASP A 142 4.98 8.53 9.69
N ALA A 143 5.08 9.80 9.28
CA ALA A 143 4.02 10.77 9.52
C ALA A 143 2.76 10.43 8.71
N PHE A 144 2.94 10.01 7.45
CA PHE A 144 1.87 9.51 6.60
C PHE A 144 1.20 8.32 7.29
N LEU A 145 1.91 7.23 7.56
CA LEU A 145 1.35 6.01 8.14
C LEU A 145 0.69 6.22 9.51
N ALA A 146 1.28 7.06 10.36
CA ALA A 146 0.72 7.40 11.68
C ALA A 146 -0.46 8.38 11.62
N GLY A 147 -0.73 8.94 10.46
CA GLY A 147 -1.86 9.81 10.25
C GLY A 147 -1.74 11.25 10.69
N ARG A 148 -0.52 11.74 10.59
CA ARG A 148 -0.10 13.07 11.06
C ARG A 148 0.18 14.04 9.91
N LEU A 149 -0.02 13.60 8.66
CA LEU A 149 0.05 14.46 7.47
C LEU A 149 -1.28 15.11 7.13
#